data_AF-A0A182FMQ5-F1
#
_entry.id   AF-A0A182FMQ5-F1
#
_cell.length_a   1.000
_cell.length_b   1.000
_cell.length_c   1.000
_cell.angle_alpha   90.00
_cell.angle_beta   90.00
_cell.angle_gamma   90.00
#
_symmetry.space_group_name_H-M   'P 1'
#
loop_
_entity.id
_entity.type
_entity.pdbx_description
1 polymer ?
#
loop_
_entity_poly.entity_id
_entity_poly.type
_entity_poly.pdbx_seq_one_letter_code
_entity_poly.pdbx_strand_id
1 'polypeptide(L)'
;MLPFQIEYATLTTNENDLLFFMGFFFLGNFIIRIVINRYPLRIYRQEKQYIAVFEGHIPLWKRMLKFRRGDVVVMPPSSIVPWQDARYKINGNKVLLFNEYFRSPSELNNMLTS
;
A
#
# COMPACT_ATOMS: atom_id res chain seq x y z
N MET A 1 4.61 31.09 44.88
CA MET A 1 4.23 30.08 43.88
C MET A 1 4.01 30.81 42.58
N LEU A 2 4.94 30.72 41.62
CA LEU A 2 4.78 31.32 40.30
C LEU A 2 3.65 30.58 39.57
N PRO A 3 2.67 31.26 38.95
CA PRO A 3 1.69 30.58 38.13
C PRO A 3 2.45 29.94 36.97
N PHE A 4 2.33 28.63 36.85
CA PHE A 4 2.75 27.88 35.67
C PHE A 4 1.88 28.38 34.51
N GLN A 5 2.38 29.38 33.79
CA GLN A 5 1.83 29.71 32.48
C GLN A 5 2.16 28.51 31.61
N ILE A 6 1.18 27.64 31.37
CA ILE A 6 1.29 26.67 30.30
C ILE A 6 1.28 27.52 29.05
N GLU A 7 2.48 27.86 28.58
CA GLU A 7 2.70 28.39 27.25
C GLU A 7 2.23 27.27 26.32
N TYR A 8 0.94 27.33 25.96
CA TYR A 8 0.46 26.73 24.73
C TYR A 8 1.22 27.47 23.64
N ALA A 9 2.49 27.13 23.45
CA ALA A 9 3.23 27.36 22.23
C ALA A 9 2.41 26.60 21.18
N THR A 10 1.40 27.30 20.70
CA THR A 10 0.33 26.79 19.90
C THR A 10 0.98 26.19 18.68
N LEU A 11 0.81 24.88 18.49
CA LEU A 11 1.19 24.17 17.26
C LEU A 11 0.49 24.76 16.01
N THR A 12 -0.36 25.77 16.19
CA THR A 12 -1.10 26.56 15.21
C THR A 12 -1.03 28.03 15.62
N THR A 13 -0.23 28.85 14.95
CA THR A 13 -0.07 30.28 15.28
C THR A 13 -1.30 31.09 14.85
N ASN A 14 -2.11 30.53 13.95
CA ASN A 14 -3.31 31.12 13.36
C ASN A 14 -4.45 30.07 13.27
N GLU A 15 -5.72 30.49 13.32
CA GLU A 15 -6.90 29.61 13.14
C GLU A 15 -6.83 28.84 11.80
N ASN A 16 -6.25 29.46 10.77
CA ASN A 16 -6.04 28.84 9.46
C ASN A 16 -4.98 27.72 9.50
N ASP A 17 -4.00 27.78 10.41
CA ASP A 17 -2.95 26.76 10.50
C ASP A 17 -3.53 25.42 10.91
N LEU A 18 -4.57 25.42 11.76
CA LEU A 18 -5.28 24.21 12.15
C LEU A 18 -5.96 23.57 10.93
N LEU A 19 -6.61 24.38 10.09
CA LEU A 19 -7.27 23.90 8.88
C LEU A 19 -6.26 23.32 7.88
N PHE A 20 -5.12 23.99 7.68
CA PHE A 20 -4.04 23.47 6.84
C PHE A 20 -3.47 22.18 7.41
N PHE A 21 -3.19 22.12 8.71
CA PHE A 21 -2.67 20.92 9.36
C PHE A 21 -3.64 19.74 9.22
N MET A 22 -4.93 19.94 9.49
CA MET A 22 -5.95 18.92 9.28
C MET A 22 -6.02 18.51 7.81
N GLY A 23 -5.99 19.46 6.88
CA GLY A 23 -5.99 19.19 5.44
C GLY A 23 -4.83 18.30 5.01
N PHE A 24 -3.60 18.64 5.40
CA PHE A 24 -2.41 17.81 5.10
C PHE A 24 -2.44 16.47 5.81
N PHE A 25 -2.95 16.41 7.05
CA PHE A 25 -3.12 15.17 7.77
C PHE A 25 -4.06 14.21 7.03
N PHE A 26 -5.24 14.66 6.64
CA PHE A 26 -6.18 13.83 5.89
C PHE A 26 -5.67 13.47 4.50
N LEU A 27 -5.05 14.42 3.79
CA LEU A 27 -4.48 14.18 2.46
C LEU A 27 -3.33 13.16 2.52
N GLY A 28 -2.44 13.28 3.49
CA GLY A 28 -1.37 12.31 3.74
C GLY A 28 -1.91 10.91 4.03
N ASN A 29 -2.87 10.82 4.96
CA ASN A 29 -3.54 9.55 5.27
C ASN A 29 -4.25 8.94 4.05
N PHE A 30 -4.88 9.78 3.22
CA PHE A 30 -5.54 9.35 1.99
C PHE A 30 -4.56 8.79 0.96
N ILE A 31 -3.43 9.47 0.75
CA ILE A 31 -2.36 8.98 -0.14
C ILE A 31 -1.80 7.65 0.37
N ILE A 32 -1.49 7.57 1.67
CA ILE A 32 -1.02 6.33 2.30
C ILE A 32 -2.05 5.21 2.10
N ARG A 33 -3.34 5.50 2.27
CA ARG A 33 -4.42 4.52 2.05
C ARG A 33 -4.49 4.02 0.61
N ILE A 34 -4.38 4.91 -0.38
CA ILE A 34 -4.34 4.53 -1.80
C ILE A 34 -3.15 3.62 -2.08
N VAL A 35 -2.00 3.95 -1.50
CA VAL A 35 -0.78 3.18 -1.61
C VAL A 35 -1.02 1.79 -1.02
N ILE A 36 -1.38 1.68 0.27
CA ILE A 36 -1.64 0.41 1.00
C ILE A 36 -2.65 -0.49 0.27
N ASN A 37 -3.73 0.06 -0.29
CA ASN A 37 -4.75 -0.73 -1.01
C ASN A 37 -4.21 -1.45 -2.27
N ARG A 38 -3.01 -1.08 -2.75
CA ARG A 38 -2.32 -1.76 -3.86
C ARG A 38 -1.35 -2.87 -3.40
N TYR A 39 -1.09 -2.98 -2.10
CA TYR A 39 -0.21 -3.99 -1.51
C TYR A 39 -1.03 -5.21 -1.10
N PRO A 40 -0.66 -6.42 -1.55
CA PRO A 40 -1.17 -7.63 -0.94
C PRO A 40 -0.56 -7.78 0.45
N LEU A 41 -1.40 -8.00 1.45
CA LEU A 41 -1.00 -8.35 2.81
C LEU A 41 -0.34 -9.72 2.84
N ARG A 42 -0.80 -10.65 1.99
CA ARG A 42 -0.23 -11.99 1.88
C ARG A 42 -0.56 -12.66 0.56
N ILE A 43 0.31 -13.56 0.11
CA ILE A 43 0.08 -14.39 -1.06
C ILE A 43 0.18 -15.84 -0.62
N TYR A 44 -0.84 -16.63 -0.95
CA TYR A 44 -0.87 -18.07 -0.69
C TYR A 44 -0.78 -18.81 -2.03
N ARG A 45 -0.05 -19.92 -2.02
CA ARG A 45 -0.04 -20.87 -3.13
C ARG A 45 -0.94 -22.06 -2.78
N GLN A 46 -1.89 -22.36 -3.66
CA GLN A 46 -2.77 -23.51 -3.57
C GLN A 46 -2.63 -24.32 -4.87
N GLU A 47 -1.80 -25.35 -4.83
CA GLU A 47 -1.48 -26.23 -5.97
C GLU A 47 -1.07 -25.46 -7.25
N LYS A 48 -2.02 -25.25 -8.16
CA LYS A 48 -1.87 -24.56 -9.47
C LYS A 48 -2.36 -23.10 -9.47
N GLN A 49 -2.83 -22.60 -8.33
CA GLN A 49 -3.41 -21.27 -8.19
C GLN A 49 -2.71 -20.48 -7.08
N TYR A 50 -2.74 -19.17 -7.23
CA TYR A 50 -2.28 -18.22 -6.24
C TYR A 50 -3.45 -17.39 -5.75
N ILE A 51 -3.45 -17.08 -4.45
CA ILE A 51 -4.44 -16.22 -3.79
C ILE A 51 -3.70 -15.06 -3.15
N ALA A 52 -3.81 -13.87 -3.73
CA ALA A 52 -3.34 -12.64 -3.13
C ALA A 52 -4.45 -12.01 -2.29
N VAL A 53 -4.18 -11.79 -1.01
CA VAL A 53 -5.09 -11.14 -0.06
C VAL A 53 -4.63 -9.71 0.13
N PHE A 54 -5.52 -8.77 -0.14
CA PHE A 54 -5.32 -7.32 0.00
C PHE A 54 -6.17 -6.80 1.16
N GLU A 55 -5.76 -5.67 1.73
CA GLU A 55 -6.69 -4.85 2.51
C GLU A 55 -7.77 -4.29 1.57
N GLY A 56 -9.01 -4.31 2.02
CA GLY A 56 -10.13 -3.70 1.33
C GLY A 56 -10.09 -2.17 1.44
N HIS A 57 -10.89 -1.51 0.59
CA HIS A 57 -11.07 -0.06 0.68
C HIS A 57 -11.58 0.38 2.06
N ILE A 58 -12.34 -0.50 2.73
CA ILE A 58 -12.82 -0.31 4.10
C ILE A 58 -11.87 -1.02 5.07
N PRO A 59 -11.47 -0.38 6.19
CA PRO A 59 -10.70 -1.03 7.25
C PRO A 59 -11.32 -2.36 7.65
N LEU A 60 -10.49 -3.36 7.94
CA LEU A 60 -10.87 -4.73 8.35
C LEU A 60 -11.52 -5.60 7.26
N TRP A 61 -11.88 -5.03 6.11
CA TRP A 61 -12.31 -5.84 4.97
C TRP A 61 -11.11 -6.36 4.19
N LYS A 62 -11.25 -7.57 3.64
CA LYS A 62 -10.19 -8.22 2.88
C LYS A 62 -10.67 -8.47 1.46
N ARG A 63 -9.87 -8.09 0.47
CA ARG A 63 -10.12 -8.41 -0.93
C ARG A 63 -9.20 -9.55 -1.34
N MET A 64 -9.75 -10.64 -1.86
CA MET A 64 -8.97 -11.78 -2.35
C MET A 64 -8.97 -11.79 -3.88
N LEU A 65 -7.79 -11.95 -4.47
CA LEU A 65 -7.58 -12.08 -5.91
C LEU A 65 -6.97 -13.45 -6.18
N LYS A 66 -7.72 -14.28 -6.90
CA LYS A 66 -7.25 -15.59 -7.37
C LYS A 66 -6.69 -15.46 -8.78
N PHE A 67 -5.52 -16.04 -9.03
CA PHE A 67 -4.85 -16.00 -10.34
C PHE A 67 -3.97 -17.23 -10.51
N ARG A 68 -3.56 -17.52 -11.75
CA ARG A 68 -2.68 -18.65 -12.08
C ARG A 68 -1.26 -18.15 -12.35
N ARG A 69 -0.34 -19.11 -12.42
CA ARG A 69 1.03 -18.89 -12.88
C ARG A 69 1.01 -18.28 -14.28
N GLY A 70 1.81 -17.24 -14.53
CA GLY A 70 1.85 -16.55 -15.84
C GLY A 70 0.76 -15.48 -16.05
N ASP A 71 -0.28 -15.40 -15.21
CA ASP A 71 -1.30 -14.33 -15.29
C ASP A 71 -0.79 -12.96 -14.80
N VAL A 72 0.44 -12.93 -14.27
CA VAL A 72 1.05 -11.75 -13.67
C VAL A 72 1.97 -11.07 -14.67
N VAL A 73 1.63 -9.84 -15.03
CA VAL A 73 2.36 -9.06 -16.05
C VAL A 73 3.18 -7.98 -15.38
N VAL A 74 4.47 -7.90 -15.69
CA VAL A 74 5.36 -6.81 -15.24
C VAL A 74 4.89 -5.49 -15.88
N MET A 75 4.74 -4.45 -15.07
CA MET A 75 4.40 -3.13 -15.59
C MET A 75 5.64 -2.34 -15.98
N PRO A 76 5.57 -1.50 -17.03
CA PRO A 76 6.67 -0.63 -17.39
C PRO A 76 6.95 0.41 -16.28
N PRO A 77 8.21 0.84 -16.14
CA PRO A 77 8.59 1.87 -15.19
C PRO A 77 7.84 3.18 -15.49
N SER A 78 7.50 3.92 -14.44
CA SER A 78 6.83 5.21 -14.46
C SER A 78 7.61 6.16 -13.55
N SER A 79 7.54 7.45 -13.77
CA SER A 79 8.28 8.44 -12.95
C SER A 79 7.61 8.76 -11.61
N ILE A 80 6.40 8.24 -11.34
CA ILE A 80 5.50 8.80 -10.32
C ILE A 80 5.56 8.05 -8.98
N VAL A 81 6.07 6.82 -8.94
CA VAL A 81 6.02 5.95 -7.75
C VAL A 81 7.42 5.44 -7.39
N PRO A 82 7.86 5.40 -6.12
CA PRO A 82 9.23 4.97 -5.80
C PRO A 82 9.48 3.47 -6.05
N TRP A 83 8.46 2.62 -6.02
CA TRP A 83 8.59 1.16 -6.13
C TRP A 83 8.42 0.63 -7.55
N GLN A 84 9.24 1.09 -8.50
CA GLN A 84 9.06 0.75 -9.92
C GLN A 84 9.21 -0.74 -10.21
N ASP A 85 10.20 -1.38 -9.62
CA ASP A 85 10.53 -2.79 -9.89
C ASP A 85 9.53 -3.77 -9.29
N ALA A 86 8.70 -3.31 -8.35
CA ALA A 86 7.66 -4.10 -7.68
C ALA A 86 6.30 -4.00 -8.39
N ARG A 87 6.19 -3.39 -9.59
CA ARG A 87 4.90 -3.11 -10.23
C ARG A 87 4.46 -4.24 -11.15
N TYR A 88 3.31 -4.82 -10.83
CA TYR A 88 2.70 -5.88 -11.62
C TYR A 88 1.22 -5.62 -11.87
N LYS A 89 0.66 -6.36 -12.83
CA LYS A 89 -0.76 -6.36 -13.16
C LYS A 89 -1.28 -7.79 -13.07
N ILE A 90 -2.33 -7.98 -12.26
CA ILE A 90 -3.01 -9.28 -12.08
C ILE A 90 -4.49 -9.07 -12.41
N ASN A 91 -5.02 -9.81 -13.40
CA ASN A 91 -6.42 -9.71 -13.84
C ASN A 91 -6.89 -8.26 -14.07
N GLY A 92 -6.05 -7.42 -14.69
CA GLY A 92 -6.38 -6.00 -14.89
C GLY A 92 -5.98 -5.06 -13.75
N ASN A 93 -5.79 -5.57 -12.53
CA ASN A 93 -5.52 -4.78 -11.33
C ASN A 93 -4.04 -4.47 -11.18
N LYS A 94 -3.70 -3.20 -10.98
CA LYS A 94 -2.33 -2.77 -10.64
C LYS A 94 -2.05 -3.15 -9.19
N VAL A 95 -0.99 -3.92 -8.99
CA VAL A 95 -0.57 -4.41 -7.68
C VAL A 95 0.92 -4.18 -7.50
N LEU A 96 1.34 -4.05 -6.24
CA LEU A 96 2.75 -4.02 -5.90
C LEU A 96 3.14 -5.35 -5.25
N LEU A 97 4.09 -6.08 -5.85
CA LEU A 97 4.58 -7.35 -5.33
C LEU A 97 6.04 -7.18 -4.95
N PHE A 98 6.32 -7.30 -3.65
CA PHE A 98 7.68 -7.27 -3.14
C PHE A 98 8.14 -8.68 -2.79
N ASN A 99 9.45 -8.92 -2.95
CA ASN A 99 10.05 -10.20 -2.61
C ASN A 99 9.82 -10.59 -1.15
N GLU A 100 9.71 -9.63 -0.21
CA GLU A 100 9.52 -9.93 1.21
C GLU A 100 8.17 -10.58 1.55
N TYR A 101 7.17 -10.49 0.66
CA TYR A 101 5.87 -11.13 0.86
C TYR A 101 5.84 -12.62 0.51
N PHE A 102 6.91 -13.10 -0.14
CA PHE A 102 7.05 -14.50 -0.50
C PHE A 102 7.93 -15.22 0.52
N ARG A 103 7.72 -16.53 0.68
CA ARG A 103 8.52 -17.32 1.63
C ARG A 103 9.98 -17.42 1.17
N SER A 104 10.21 -17.35 -0.14
CA SER A 104 11.54 -17.24 -0.74
C SER A 104 11.50 -16.37 -2.01
N PRO A 105 12.60 -15.69 -2.38
CA PRO A 105 12.67 -14.91 -3.62
C PRO A 105 12.39 -15.75 -4.88
N SER A 106 12.71 -17.05 -4.85
CA SER A 106 12.44 -17.99 -5.94
C SER A 106 10.94 -18.20 -6.19
N GLU A 107 10.07 -17.97 -5.21
CA GLU A 107 8.61 -18.09 -5.41
C GLU A 107 8.07 -17.00 -6.33
N LEU A 108 8.61 -15.78 -6.28
CA LEU A 108 8.21 -14.71 -7.20
C LEU A 108 8.55 -15.11 -8.65
N ASN A 109 9.78 -15.54 -8.90
CA ASN A 109 10.19 -16.02 -10.23
C ASN A 109 9.33 -17.20 -10.68
N ASN A 110 9.07 -18.15 -9.78
CA ASN A 110 8.17 -19.25 -10.08
C ASN A 110 6.75 -18.75 -10.40
N MET A 111 6.24 -17.70 -9.77
CA MET A 111 4.92 -17.15 -10.07
C MET A 111 4.84 -16.50 -11.46
N LEU A 112 5.93 -15.88 -11.89
CA LEU A 112 6.03 -15.13 -13.16
C LEU A 112 6.25 -16.05 -14.38
N THR A 113 7.05 -17.11 -14.24
CA THR A 113 7.34 -18.03 -15.35
C THR A 113 6.17 -18.98 -15.57
N SER A 114 5.58 -19.04 -16.77
CA SER A 114 4.53 -20.02 -17.11
C SER A 114 5.05 -21.45 -17.05
#